data_AF-A0A072NSF7-F1
#
_entry.id   AF-A0A072NSF7-F1
#
_cell.length_a   1.000
_cell.length_b   1.000
_cell.length_c   1.000
_cell.angle_alpha   90.00
_cell.angle_beta   90.00
_cell.angle_gamma   90.00
#
_symmetry.space_group_name_H-M   'P 1'
#
loop_
_entity.id
_entity.type
_entity.pdbx_description
1 polymer ?
#
loop_
_entity_poly.entity_id
_entity_poly.type
_entity_poly.pdbx_seq_one_letter_code
_entity_poly.pdbx_strand_id
1 'polypeptide(L)'
;MKEQLLNLVLPEKYEEGLFEYKQTLDGIPEWPEMCKRGYTLEKYRKFTTLVTIEIMKYHLTEAINENLFTDDEVIEARKLLDEQIEKYNQL
;
A
#
# COMPACT_ATOMS: atom_id res chain seq x y z
N MET A 1 -9.27 8.51 5.03
CA MET A 1 -8.68 7.49 4.12
C MET A 1 -9.49 6.20 4.10
N LYS A 2 -9.90 5.67 5.27
CA LYS A 2 -10.70 4.44 5.38
C LYS A 2 -11.89 4.35 4.41
N GLU A 3 -12.71 5.40 4.30
CA GLU A 3 -13.84 5.43 3.36
C GLU A 3 -13.44 5.33 1.88
N GLN A 4 -12.32 5.95 1.49
CA GLN A 4 -11.80 5.82 0.11
C GLN A 4 -11.36 4.39 -0.17
N LEU A 5 -10.62 3.79 0.77
CA LEU A 5 -10.16 2.40 0.68
C LEU A 5 -11.30 1.39 0.65
N LEU A 6 -12.37 1.66 1.40
CA LEU A 6 -13.58 0.85 1.42
C LEU A 6 -14.28 0.78 0.05
N ASN A 7 -14.15 1.82 -0.78
CA ASN A 7 -14.77 1.92 -2.09
C ASN A 7 -13.78 1.70 -3.25
N LEU A 8 -12.55 1.32 -2.94
CA LEU A 8 -11.50 1.10 -3.93
C LEU A 8 -11.79 -0.14 -4.78
N VAL A 9 -11.70 0.02 -6.09
CA VAL A 9 -11.66 -1.11 -7.03
C VAL A 9 -10.21 -1.56 -7.15
N LEU A 10 -9.93 -2.80 -6.78
CA LEU A 10 -8.58 -3.36 -6.90
C LEU A 10 -8.27 -3.63 -8.38
N PRO A 11 -7.20 -3.06 -8.94
CA PRO A 11 -6.75 -3.43 -10.26
C PRO A 11 -6.15 -4.84 -10.29
N GLU A 12 -6.04 -5.41 -11.48
CA GLU A 12 -5.42 -6.72 -11.68
C GLU A 12 -3.90 -6.66 -11.47
N LYS A 13 -3.27 -5.58 -11.93
CA LYS A 13 -1.85 -5.26 -11.72
C LYS A 13 -1.70 -3.98 -10.93
N TYR A 14 -0.55 -3.79 -10.30
CA TYR A 14 -0.27 -2.58 -9.57
C TYR A 14 -0.39 -1.37 -10.49
N GLU A 15 -1.20 -0.40 -10.08
CA GLU A 15 -1.32 0.90 -10.71
C GLU A 15 -1.02 1.97 -9.66
N GLU A 16 -0.15 2.89 -10.02
CA GLU A 16 0.22 4.00 -9.15
C GLU A 16 -0.88 5.07 -9.12
N GLY A 17 -1.08 5.71 -7.97
CA GLY A 17 -1.97 6.87 -7.84
C GLY A 17 -3.45 6.55 -7.72
N LEU A 18 -3.82 5.29 -7.44
CA LEU A 18 -5.21 4.89 -7.16
C LEU A 18 -5.80 5.60 -5.94
N PHE A 19 -4.94 5.92 -4.98
CA PHE A 19 -5.20 6.79 -3.85
C PHE A 19 -3.88 7.35 -3.33
N GLU A 20 -3.95 8.44 -2.58
CA GLU A 20 -2.81 9.00 -1.87
C GLU A 20 -2.86 8.50 -0.42
N TYR A 21 -1.81 7.81 0.04
CA TYR A 21 -1.72 7.44 1.45
C TYR A 21 -1.58 8.70 2.30
N LYS A 22 -2.45 8.81 3.31
CA LYS A 22 -2.37 9.84 4.34
C LYS A 22 -2.45 9.16 5.69
N GLN A 23 -1.51 9.48 6.57
CA GLN A 23 -1.60 9.02 7.95
C GLN A 23 -2.86 9.62 8.58
N THR A 24 -3.78 8.76 9.01
CA THR A 24 -5.07 9.17 9.58
C THR A 24 -5.39 8.34 10.81
N LEU A 25 -6.13 8.93 11.75
CA LEU A 25 -6.57 8.23 12.97
C LEU A 25 -7.54 7.07 12.68
N ASP A 26 -8.31 7.18 11.58
CA ASP A 26 -9.28 6.16 11.18
C ASP A 26 -8.63 4.89 10.61
N GLY A 27 -7.32 4.91 10.34
CA GLY A 27 -6.55 3.77 9.88
C GLY A 27 -7.02 3.19 8.54
N ILE A 28 -6.82 1.88 8.39
CA ILE A 28 -7.14 1.10 7.19
C ILE A 28 -8.26 0.10 7.52
N PRO A 29 -9.16 -0.23 6.56
CA PRO A 29 -10.18 -1.24 6.76
C PRO A 29 -9.59 -2.59 7.16
N GLU A 30 -10.11 -3.16 8.24
CA GLU A 30 -9.67 -4.47 8.75
C GLU A 30 -10.44 -5.61 8.09
N TRP A 31 -9.90 -6.83 8.22
CA TRP A 31 -10.48 -8.05 7.64
C TRP A 31 -11.97 -8.24 7.94
N PRO A 32 -12.46 -8.09 9.20
CA PRO A 32 -13.89 -8.27 9.49
C PRO A 32 -14.80 -7.27 8.76
N GLU A 33 -14.32 -6.06 8.48
CA GLU A 33 -15.07 -5.05 7.73
C GLU A 33 -15.11 -5.39 6.24
N MET A 34 -13.98 -5.82 5.69
CA MET A 34 -13.85 -6.20 4.29
C MET A 34 -14.64 -7.48 3.98
N CYS A 35 -14.68 -8.45 4.91
CA CYS A 35 -15.54 -9.63 4.85
C CYS A 35 -17.02 -9.28 4.64
N LYS A 36 -17.55 -8.31 5.39
CA LYS A 36 -18.94 -7.86 5.28
C LYS A 36 -19.25 -7.27 3.90
N ARG A 37 -18.22 -6.88 3.15
CA ARG A 37 -18.29 -6.38 1.76
C ARG A 37 -17.99 -7.44 0.70
N GLY A 38 -17.93 -8.71 1.10
CA GLY A 38 -17.72 -9.83 0.17
C GLY A 38 -16.27 -10.05 -0.25
N TYR A 39 -15.29 -9.52 0.49
CA TYR A 39 -13.90 -9.84 0.21
C TYR A 39 -13.59 -11.30 0.56
N THR A 40 -12.91 -11.98 -0.37
CA THR A 40 -12.21 -13.23 -0.06
C THR A 40 -10.88 -12.92 0.64
N LEU A 41 -10.28 -13.93 1.27
CA LEU A 41 -8.97 -13.78 1.91
C LEU A 41 -7.90 -13.33 0.92
N GLU A 42 -7.92 -13.89 -0.30
CA GLU A 42 -7.02 -13.53 -1.39
C GLU A 42 -7.21 -12.06 -1.82
N LYS A 43 -8.45 -11.64 -2.04
CA LYS A 43 -8.77 -10.25 -2.37
C LYS A 43 -8.33 -9.29 -1.25
N TYR A 44 -8.47 -9.69 0.01
CA TYR A 44 -8.00 -8.89 1.14
C TYR A 44 -6.48 -8.84 1.23
N ARG A 45 -5.78 -9.95 0.98
CA ARG A 45 -4.31 -9.95 0.87
C ARG A 45 -3.85 -8.98 -0.20
N LYS A 46 -4.43 -9.07 -1.40
CA LYS A 46 -4.14 -8.16 -2.52
C LYS A 46 -4.37 -6.70 -2.11
N PHE A 47 -5.52 -6.40 -1.49
CA PHE A 47 -5.81 -5.08 -0.92
C PHE A 47 -4.75 -4.60 0.08
N THR A 48 -4.42 -5.41 1.08
CA THR A 48 -3.42 -5.01 2.08
C THR A 48 -2.05 -4.81 1.47
N THR A 49 -1.65 -5.60 0.46
CA THR A 49 -0.39 -5.42 -0.26
C THR A 49 -0.37 -4.08 -1.01
N LEU A 50 -1.47 -3.71 -1.70
CA LEU A 50 -1.58 -2.40 -2.34
C LEU A 50 -1.42 -1.25 -1.34
N VAL A 51 -2.08 -1.36 -0.19
CA VAL A 51 -2.00 -0.36 0.87
C VAL A 51 -0.58 -0.25 1.43
N THR A 52 0.10 -1.38 1.64
CA THR A 52 1.51 -1.41 2.05
C THR A 52 2.42 -0.72 1.04
N ILE A 53 2.22 -0.94 -0.27
CA ILE A 53 3.01 -0.29 -1.32
C ILE A 53 2.89 1.24 -1.21
N GLU A 54 1.67 1.78 -1.10
CA GLU A 54 1.48 3.23 -0.99
C GLU A 54 2.02 3.81 0.33
N ILE A 55 1.94 3.06 1.44
CA ILE A 55 2.57 3.42 2.71
C ILE A 55 4.10 3.51 2.57
N MET A 56 4.71 2.50 1.94
CA MET A 56 6.16 2.48 1.73
C MET A 56 6.61 3.64 0.86
N LYS A 57 5.89 3.94 -0.22
CA LYS A 57 6.18 5.08 -1.10
C LYS A 57 6.10 6.40 -0.38
N TYR A 58 5.06 6.59 0.43
CA TYR A 58 4.90 7.79 1.26
C TYR A 58 6.11 7.96 2.18
N HIS A 59 6.43 6.95 2.99
CA HIS A 59 7.53 7.04 3.96
C HIS A 59 8.90 7.19 3.29
N LEU A 60 9.14 6.52 2.16
CA LEU A 60 10.38 6.67 1.41
C LEU A 60 10.51 8.10 0.86
N THR A 61 9.43 8.66 0.34
CA THR A 61 9.41 10.05 -0.17
C THR A 61 9.70 11.05 0.95
N GLU A 62 9.04 10.90 2.09
CA GLU A 62 9.28 11.76 3.26
C GLU A 62 10.71 11.63 3.77
N ALA A 63 11.24 10.40 3.88
CA ALA A 63 12.61 10.16 4.33
C ALA A 63 13.67 10.76 3.39
N ILE A 64 13.43 10.72 2.08
CA ILE A 64 14.29 11.37 1.08
C ILE A 64 14.21 12.90 1.22
N ASN A 65 12.99 13.45 1.35
CA ASN A 65 12.79 14.90 1.47
C ASN A 65 13.42 15.48 2.74
N GLU A 66 13.38 14.73 3.84
CA GLU A 66 13.97 15.11 5.13
C GLU A 66 15.45 14.69 5.26
N ASN A 67 16.02 14.08 4.22
CA ASN A 67 17.40 13.58 4.17
C ASN A 67 17.73 12.66 5.38
N LEU A 68 16.76 11.81 5.75
CA LEU A 68 16.86 10.88 6.89
C LEU A 68 17.60 9.60 6.53
N PHE A 69 17.65 9.25 5.25
CA PHE A 69 18.31 8.05 4.74
C PHE A 69 19.57 8.38 3.96
N THR A 70 20.54 7.48 4.05
CA THR A 70 21.68 7.41 3.14
C THR A 70 21.25 6.88 1.77
N ASP A 71 22.08 7.11 0.74
CA ASP A 71 21.82 6.60 -0.61
C ASP A 71 21.64 5.06 -0.63
N ASP A 72 22.43 4.33 0.15
CA ASP A 72 22.33 2.86 0.26
C ASP A 72 20.99 2.43 0.88
N GLU A 73 20.52 3.11 1.93
CA GLU A 73 19.22 2.84 2.54
C GLU A 73 18.06 3.15 1.58
N VAL A 74 18.18 4.20 0.77
CA VAL A 74 17.21 4.50 -0.29
C VAL A 74 17.17 3.39 -1.33
N ILE A 75 18.34 2.87 -1.74
CA ILE A 75 18.42 1.77 -2.71
C ILE A 75 17.75 0.50 -2.15
N GLU A 76 18.05 0.12 -0.92
CA GLU A 76 17.44 -1.05 -0.28
C GLU A 76 15.93 -0.87 -0.08
N ALA A 77 15.47 0.31 0.32
CA ALA A 77 14.04 0.60 0.44
C ALA A 77 13.30 0.51 -0.91
N ARG A 78 13.94 0.94 -2.01
CA ARG A 78 13.38 0.79 -3.37
C ARG A 78 13.27 -0.67 -3.78
N LYS A 79 14.28 -1.50 -3.49
CA LYS A 79 14.20 -2.95 -3.76
C LYS A 79 13.03 -3.60 -3.03
N LEU A 80 12.85 -3.30 -1.75
CA LEU A 80 11.73 -3.82 -0.96
C LEU A 80 10.37 -3.37 -1.53
N LEU A 81 10.30 -2.14 -2.03
CA LEU A 81 9.10 -1.63 -2.70
C LEU A 81 8.80 -2.41 -3.99
N ASP A 82 9.82 -2.63 -4.82
CA ASP A 82 9.71 -3.40 -6.07
C ASP A 82 9.26 -4.85 -5.78
N GLU A 83 9.78 -5.47 -4.72
CA GLU A 83 9.34 -6.80 -4.27
C GLU A 83 7.86 -6.83 -3.86
N GLN A 84 7.36 -5.80 -3.17
CA GLN A 84 5.93 -5.73 -2.83
C GLN A 84 5.06 -5.54 -4.07
N ILE A 85 5.50 -4.74 -5.05
CA ILE A 85 4.81 -4.55 -6.33
C ILE A 85 4.73 -5.87 -7.09
N GLU A 86 5.83 -6.62 -7.17
CA GLU A 86 5.84 -7.92 -7.84
C GLU A 86 4.91 -8.91 -7.13
N LYS A 87 4.95 -8.94 -5.79
CA LYS A 87 4.02 -9.75 -4.99
C LYS A 87 2.56 -9.37 -5.26
N TYR A 88 2.23 -8.09 -5.39
CA TYR A 88 0.88 -7.66 -5.73
C TYR A 88 0.43 -8.20 -7.09
N ASN A 89 1.32 -8.17 -8.08
CA ASN A 89 1.05 -8.63 -9.44
C ASN A 89 0.88 -10.16 -9.55
N GLN A 90 1.38 -10.91 -8.57
CA GLN A 90 1.29 -12.38 -8.51
C GLN A 90 0.11 -12.90 -7.67
N LEU A 91 -0.55 -12.03 -6.90
CA LEU A 91 -1.78 -12.32 -6.14
C LEU A 91 -3.02 -12.16 -7.03
#